data_AF-A0A0X3ANP8-F1
#
_entry.id   AF-A0A0X3ANP8-F1
#
_cell.length_a   1.000
_cell.length_b   1.000
_cell.length_c   1.000
_cell.angle_alpha   90.00
_cell.angle_beta   90.00
_cell.angle_gamma   90.00
#
_symmetry.space_group_name_H-M   'P 1'
#
loop_
_entity.id
_entity.type
_entity.pdbx_description
1 polymer ?
#
loop_
_entity_poly.entity_id
_entity_poly.type
_entity_poly.pdbx_seq_one_letter_code
_entity_poly.pdbx_strand_id
1 'polypeptide(L)'
;MGKNNEFVIDGATIKCSMGDKSASLKVTSNFSVYIKNKRVATALDCTNVNMMPPLVTFGTCKPYKAVPPPGCLCTFIPTGPWRGTYAKKTIGGKKVLIGSSYLICPRAAGKISITKTGQ
;
A
#
# COMPACT_ATOMS: atom_id res chain seq x y z
N MET A 1 -2.65 4.93 -14.86
CA MET A 1 -1.66 3.95 -14.34
C MET A 1 -0.44 4.76 -13.93
N GLY A 2 -0.08 4.83 -12.64
CA GLY A 2 1.13 5.54 -12.21
C GLY A 2 2.35 4.95 -12.90
N LYS A 3 3.38 5.75 -13.22
CA LYS A 3 4.54 5.19 -13.94
C LYS A 3 5.26 4.21 -13.02
N ASN A 4 5.58 3.03 -13.55
CA ASN A 4 6.15 1.91 -12.77
C ASN A 4 7.43 2.25 -12.00
N ASN A 5 8.16 3.28 -12.43
CA ASN A 5 9.44 3.71 -11.85
C ASN A 5 9.35 5.04 -11.08
N GLU A 6 8.17 5.66 -10.97
CA GLU A 6 8.00 6.86 -10.15
C GLU A 6 8.00 6.50 -8.66
N PHE A 7 8.68 7.32 -7.85
CA PHE A 7 8.67 7.18 -6.40
C PHE A 7 7.27 7.40 -5.85
N VAL A 8 6.91 6.56 -4.89
CA VAL A 8 5.62 6.63 -4.21
C VAL A 8 5.75 7.59 -3.05
N ILE A 9 4.79 8.49 -2.92
CA ILE A 9 4.78 9.50 -1.85
C ILE A 9 3.51 9.39 -1.01
N ASP A 10 3.50 10.08 0.12
CA ASP A 10 2.36 10.14 1.02
C ASP A 10 1.06 10.53 0.30
N GLY A 11 -0.01 9.79 0.57
CA GLY A 11 -1.31 9.92 -0.09
C GLY A 11 -1.44 9.16 -1.41
N ALA A 12 -0.46 8.34 -1.81
CA ALA A 12 -0.56 7.48 -2.99
C ALA A 12 -1.81 6.60 -2.96
N THR A 13 -2.43 6.34 -4.12
CA THR A 13 -3.62 5.49 -4.21
C THR A 13 -3.22 4.04 -4.45
N ILE A 14 -3.69 3.15 -3.59
CA ILE A 14 -3.44 1.70 -3.63
C ILE A 14 -4.74 0.93 -3.81
N LYS A 15 -4.68 -0.27 -4.40
CA LYS A 15 -5.85 -1.12 -4.62
C LYS A 15 -5.50 -2.59 -4.43
N CYS A 16 -6.36 -3.32 -3.72
CA CYS A 16 -6.30 -4.78 -3.60
C CYS A 16 -7.07 -5.44 -4.75
N SER A 17 -6.53 -6.52 -5.33
CA SER A 17 -7.22 -7.31 -6.36
C SER A 17 -8.53 -7.96 -5.88
N MET A 18 -8.62 -8.20 -4.56
CA MET A 18 -9.76 -8.84 -3.90
C MET A 18 -10.70 -7.84 -3.22
N GLY A 19 -10.32 -6.56 -3.12
CA GLY A 19 -11.19 -5.50 -2.60
C GLY A 19 -12.01 -4.84 -3.71
N ASP A 20 -13.07 -4.15 -3.32
CA ASP A 20 -13.94 -3.38 -4.23
C ASP A 20 -13.61 -1.87 -4.24
N LYS A 21 -12.94 -1.35 -3.20
CA LYS A 21 -12.52 0.05 -3.09
C LYS A 21 -11.00 0.21 -3.16
N SER A 22 -10.58 1.43 -3.48
CA SER A 22 -9.20 1.88 -3.36
C SER A 22 -8.95 2.49 -1.99
N ALA A 23 -7.69 2.50 -1.57
CA ALA A 23 -7.23 3.09 -0.32
C ALA A 23 -6.10 4.10 -0.59
N SER A 24 -5.72 4.86 0.44
CA SER A 24 -4.57 5.76 0.41
C SER A 24 -3.43 5.21 1.26
N LEU A 25 -2.20 5.33 0.76
CA LEU A 25 -0.99 4.97 1.48
C LEU A 25 -0.53 6.16 2.33
N LYS A 26 -0.41 5.96 3.64
CA LYS A 26 0.17 6.90 4.59
C LYS A 26 1.60 6.51 4.90
N VAL A 27 2.54 7.44 4.74
CA VAL A 27 3.98 7.20 4.94
C VAL A 27 4.37 7.55 6.37
N THR A 28 4.81 6.53 7.11
CA THR A 28 5.27 6.65 8.50
C THR A 28 6.71 6.18 8.69
N SER A 29 7.29 5.54 7.68
CA SER A 29 8.63 4.95 7.75
C SER A 29 9.80 5.92 7.49
N ASN A 30 9.51 7.10 6.93
CA ASN A 30 10.49 8.10 6.52
C ASN A 30 10.03 9.51 6.92
N PHE A 31 10.94 10.31 7.48
CA PHE A 31 10.71 11.68 7.91
C PHE A 31 11.72 12.68 7.34
N SER A 32 12.70 12.22 6.54
CA SER A 32 13.81 13.05 6.05
C SER A 32 13.72 13.38 4.57
N VAL A 33 13.20 12.46 3.74
CA VAL A 33 13.15 12.65 2.28
C VAL A 33 11.74 13.00 1.82
N TYR A 34 11.62 14.12 1.10
CA TYR A 34 10.37 14.64 0.58
C TYR A 34 10.43 14.85 -0.94
N ILE A 35 9.30 14.66 -1.61
CA ILE A 35 9.06 15.02 -3.01
C ILE A 35 7.74 15.79 -3.03
N LYS A 36 7.71 16.99 -3.62
CA LYS A 36 6.53 17.88 -3.63
C LYS A 36 5.94 18.07 -2.22
N ASN A 37 6.81 18.31 -1.23
CA ASN A 37 6.46 18.47 0.20
C ASN A 37 5.76 17.27 0.85
N LYS A 38 5.81 16.08 0.23
CA LYS A 38 5.25 14.84 0.77
C LYS A 38 6.35 13.80 1.00
N ARG A 39 6.21 13.01 2.07
CA ARG A 39 7.19 11.99 2.45
C ARG A 39 7.25 10.89 1.42
N VAL A 40 8.45 10.43 1.09
CA VAL A 40 8.66 9.29 0.19
C VAL A 40 8.45 7.98 0.94
N ALA A 41 7.66 7.07 0.36
CA ALA A 41 7.32 5.77 0.95
C ALA A 41 8.48 4.77 0.84
N THR A 42 8.59 3.90 1.84
CA THR A 42 9.57 2.80 1.87
C THR A 42 8.89 1.45 2.04
N ALA A 43 9.66 0.39 1.88
CA ALA A 43 9.20 -0.99 2.02
C ALA A 43 8.58 -1.30 3.38
N LEU A 44 8.82 -0.48 4.41
CA LEU A 44 8.30 -0.65 5.76
C LEU A 44 6.96 0.05 6.00
N ASP A 45 6.41 0.79 5.02
CA ASP A 45 5.04 1.33 5.09
C ASP A 45 4.00 0.22 4.80
N CYS A 46 4.09 -0.88 5.54
CA CYS A 46 3.40 -2.15 5.28
C CYS A 46 2.57 -2.63 6.48
N THR A 47 2.07 -1.71 7.30
CA THR A 47 1.18 -2.01 8.43
C THR A 47 -0.20 -1.38 8.24
N ASN A 48 -1.16 -1.71 9.12
CA ASN A 48 -2.52 -1.16 9.03
C ASN A 48 -2.57 0.37 9.13
N VAL A 49 -1.66 1.00 9.89
CA VAL A 49 -1.62 2.46 9.98
C VAL A 49 -1.17 3.14 8.69
N ASN A 50 -0.58 2.38 7.76
CA ASN A 50 -0.18 2.87 6.46
C ASN A 50 -1.32 2.78 5.43
N MET A 51 -2.38 2.02 5.68
CA MET A 51 -3.44 1.80 4.70
C MET A 51 -4.72 2.51 5.16
N MET A 52 -5.09 3.60 4.50
CA MET A 52 -6.21 4.45 4.91
C MET A 52 -7.43 4.22 4.00
N PRO A 53 -8.61 3.91 4.55
CA PRO A 53 -8.92 3.72 5.98
C PRO A 53 -8.43 2.36 6.55
N PRO A 54 -8.02 2.26 7.82
CA PRO A 54 -7.37 1.05 8.35
C PRO A 54 -8.31 -0.15 8.51
N LEU A 55 -9.56 0.06 8.94
CA LEU A 55 -10.51 -1.03 9.20
C LEU A 55 -11.17 -1.56 7.92
N VAL A 56 -11.46 -0.67 6.98
CA VAL A 56 -12.20 -0.97 5.73
C VAL A 56 -11.37 -0.62 4.50
N THR A 57 -10.08 -0.92 4.56
CA THR A 57 -9.05 -0.47 3.61
C THR A 57 -9.46 -0.56 2.16
N PHE A 58 -9.94 -1.73 1.74
CA PHE A 58 -10.37 -1.95 0.37
C PHE A 58 -11.86 -2.28 0.26
N GLY A 59 -12.67 -1.81 1.22
CA GLY A 59 -14.11 -2.04 1.27
C GLY A 59 -14.46 -3.49 1.61
N THR A 60 -15.09 -4.23 0.68
CA THR A 60 -15.52 -5.62 0.88
C THR A 60 -14.56 -6.60 0.20
N CYS A 61 -14.19 -7.67 0.89
CA CYS A 61 -13.29 -8.68 0.32
C CYS A 61 -14.10 -9.73 -0.46
N LYS A 62 -13.82 -9.91 -1.76
CA LYS A 62 -14.58 -10.78 -2.67
C LYS A 62 -14.88 -12.18 -2.11
N PRO A 63 -13.91 -12.93 -1.53
CA PRO A 63 -14.18 -14.26 -0.99
C PRO A 63 -15.10 -14.27 0.23
N TYR A 64 -15.28 -13.13 0.90
CA TYR A 64 -16.04 -13.00 2.13
C TYR A 64 -17.32 -12.17 1.97
N LYS A 65 -17.77 -11.92 0.72
CA LYS A 65 -18.92 -11.06 0.43
C LYS A 65 -20.22 -11.54 1.11
N ALA A 66 -20.37 -12.85 1.32
CA ALA A 66 -21.54 -13.45 1.96
C ALA A 66 -21.53 -13.36 3.50
N VAL A 67 -20.40 -12.99 4.12
CA VAL A 67 -20.28 -12.90 5.57
C VAL A 67 -20.79 -11.52 6.02
N PRO A 68 -21.55 -11.39 7.12
CA PRO A 68 -21.94 -10.07 7.62
C PRO A 68 -20.71 -9.28 8.10
N PRO A 69 -20.77 -7.93 8.14
CA PRO A 69 -19.76 -7.13 8.82
C PRO A 69 -19.60 -7.56 10.29
N PRO A 70 -18.37 -7.53 10.85
CA PRO A 70 -17.12 -7.09 10.23
C PRO A 70 -16.44 -8.17 9.35
N GLY A 71 -17.00 -9.37 9.26
CA GLY A 71 -16.39 -10.51 8.59
C GLY A 71 -16.15 -10.34 7.09
N CYS A 72 -16.94 -9.51 6.38
CA CYS A 72 -16.70 -9.22 4.96
C CYS A 72 -15.69 -8.10 4.68
N LEU A 73 -15.27 -7.35 5.71
CA LEU A 73 -14.43 -6.16 5.51
C LEU A 73 -13.05 -6.55 4.96
N CYS A 74 -12.61 -5.87 3.90
CA CYS A 74 -11.29 -6.02 3.32
C CYS A 74 -10.28 -5.16 4.08
N THR A 75 -10.04 -5.55 5.33
CA THR A 75 -8.95 -5.06 6.16
C THR A 75 -7.64 -5.66 5.66
N PHE A 76 -6.60 -4.83 5.55
CA PHE A 76 -5.28 -5.33 5.25
C PHE A 76 -4.76 -6.21 6.39
N ILE A 77 -4.07 -7.31 6.06
CA ILE A 77 -3.36 -8.15 7.03
C ILE A 77 -1.87 -8.07 6.68
N PRO A 78 -1.05 -7.40 7.52
CA PRO A 78 0.39 -7.30 7.30
C PRO A 78 1.03 -8.69 7.25
N THR A 79 1.85 -8.94 6.22
CA THR A 79 2.60 -10.21 6.06
C THR A 79 4.09 -10.01 5.81
N GLY A 80 4.53 -8.74 5.80
CA GLY A 80 5.91 -8.37 5.52
C GLY A 80 6.03 -7.12 4.65
N PRO A 81 7.26 -6.73 4.30
CA PRO A 81 7.55 -5.52 3.56
C PRO A 81 7.06 -5.61 2.10
N TRP A 82 6.91 -4.44 1.48
CA TRP A 82 6.62 -4.34 0.05
C TRP A 82 7.68 -5.03 -0.80
N ARG A 83 7.25 -5.57 -1.93
CA ARG A 83 8.08 -6.23 -2.95
C ARG A 83 8.17 -5.37 -4.21
N GLY A 84 9.13 -5.66 -5.07
CA GLY A 84 9.35 -4.87 -6.30
C GLY A 84 9.78 -3.44 -6.00
N THR A 85 10.60 -3.25 -4.97
CA THR A 85 11.11 -1.95 -4.52
C THR A 85 12.26 -1.47 -5.40
N TYR A 86 12.58 -0.19 -5.34
CA TYR A 86 13.71 0.38 -6.06
C TYR A 86 15.04 -0.24 -5.59
N ALA A 87 15.78 -0.87 -6.49
CA ALA A 87 17.00 -1.60 -6.15
C ALA A 87 18.21 -0.70 -5.88
N LYS A 88 18.26 0.49 -6.50
CA LYS A 88 19.47 1.32 -6.55
C LYS A 88 19.60 2.33 -5.40
N LYS A 89 18.52 2.65 -4.69
CA LYS A 89 18.53 3.63 -3.60
C LYS A 89 17.73 3.15 -2.40
N THR A 90 18.24 3.52 -1.23
CA THR A 90 17.57 3.34 0.06
C THR A 90 17.44 4.70 0.76
N ILE A 91 16.49 4.80 1.68
CA ILE A 91 16.35 5.95 2.59
C ILE A 91 16.58 5.42 4.00
N GLY A 92 17.72 5.79 4.61
CA GLY A 92 18.10 5.28 5.92
C GLY A 92 18.15 3.75 5.98
N GLY A 93 18.71 3.11 4.94
CA GLY A 93 18.77 1.64 4.81
C GLY A 93 17.48 0.96 4.35
N LYS A 94 16.36 1.69 4.23
CA LYS A 94 15.05 1.15 3.84
C LYS A 94 14.87 1.25 2.32
N LYS A 95 14.46 0.17 1.67
CA LYS A 95 14.21 0.16 0.21
C LYS A 95 13.04 1.07 -0.14
N VAL A 96 13.17 1.84 -1.22
CA VAL A 96 12.18 2.85 -1.63
C VAL A 96 11.07 2.22 -2.47
N LEU A 97 9.82 2.64 -2.28
CA LEU A 97 8.71 2.20 -3.12
C LEU A 97 8.68 2.93 -4.46
N ILE A 98 8.31 2.19 -5.51
CA ILE A 98 8.04 2.71 -6.85
C ILE A 98 6.67 2.26 -7.31
N GLY A 99 6.12 2.86 -8.38
CA GLY A 99 4.78 2.54 -8.87
C GLY A 99 4.53 1.04 -9.16
N SER A 100 5.56 0.26 -9.46
CA SER A 100 5.46 -1.20 -9.67
C SER A 100 5.54 -2.04 -8.40
N SER A 101 5.82 -1.42 -7.24
CA SER A 101 5.87 -2.13 -5.96
C SER A 101 4.50 -2.70 -5.58
N TYR A 102 4.51 -3.82 -4.87
CA TYR A 102 3.28 -4.51 -4.48
C TYR A 102 3.42 -5.24 -3.13
N LEU A 103 2.27 -5.53 -2.52
CA LEU A 103 2.12 -6.39 -1.35
C LEU A 103 1.21 -7.56 -1.67
N ILE A 104 1.38 -8.65 -0.92
CA ILE A 104 0.48 -9.80 -0.95
C ILE A 104 -0.22 -9.87 0.41
N CYS A 105 -1.55 -9.85 0.42
CA CYS A 105 -2.35 -10.04 1.61
C CYS A 105 -2.68 -11.53 1.76
N PRO A 106 -2.34 -12.17 2.89
CA PRO A 106 -2.50 -13.62 3.07
C PRO A 106 -3.96 -14.06 3.10
N ARG A 107 -4.88 -13.18 3.53
CA ARG A 107 -6.30 -13.48 3.73
C ARG A 107 -7.00 -14.08 2.50
N ALA A 108 -6.65 -13.59 1.31
CA ALA A 108 -7.28 -13.97 0.06
C ALA A 108 -6.27 -14.08 -1.09
N ALA A 109 -4.99 -14.24 -0.76
CA ALA A 109 -3.87 -14.05 -1.69
C ALA A 109 -3.99 -12.73 -2.50
N GLY A 110 -4.55 -11.69 -1.87
CA GLY A 110 -4.89 -10.44 -2.54
C GLY A 110 -3.63 -9.65 -2.87
N LYS A 111 -3.45 -9.26 -4.13
CA LYS A 111 -2.34 -8.40 -4.54
C LYS A 111 -2.73 -6.95 -4.36
N ILE A 112 -2.00 -6.22 -3.53
CA ILE A 112 -2.14 -4.78 -3.34
C ILE A 112 -1.10 -4.09 -4.22
N SER A 113 -1.58 -3.27 -5.14
CA SER A 113 -0.74 -2.54 -6.10
C SER A 113 -0.95 -1.04 -5.94
N ILE A 114 0.08 -0.28 -6.32
CA ILE A 114 -0.03 1.19 -6.44
C ILE A 114 -0.68 1.52 -7.78
N THR A 115 -1.72 2.34 -7.74
CA THR A 115 -2.46 2.78 -8.93
C THR A 115 -2.10 4.22 -9.32
N LYS A 116 -1.82 5.06 -8.32
CA LYS A 116 -1.29 6.42 -8.44
C LYS A 116 -0.21 6.62 -7.39
N THR A 117 0.96 7.12 -7.79
CA THR A 117 2.12 7.31 -6.91
C THR A 117 1.98 8.49 -5.96
N GLY A 118 0.98 9.35 -6.16
CA GLY A 118 0.71 10.54 -5.35
C GLY A 118 1.45 11.79 -5.82
N GLN A 119 2.38 11.63 -6.78
CA GLN A 119 3.06 12.72 -7.49
C GLN A 119 2.11 13.53 -8.37
#